data_AF-A0AAX7UN45-F1
#
_entry.id   AF-A0AAX7UN45-F1
#
_cell.length_a   1.000
_cell.length_b   1.000
_cell.length_c   1.000
_cell.angle_alpha   90.00
_cell.angle_beta   90.00
_cell.angle_gamma   90.00
#
_symmetry.space_group_name_H-M   'P 1'
#
loop_
_entity.id
_entity.type
_entity.pdbx_description
1 polymer ?
#
loop_
_entity_poly.entity_id
_entity_poly.type
_entity_poly.pdbx_seq_one_letter_code
_entity_poly.pdbx_strand_id
1 'polypeptide(L)'
;MQGTVGQRSRTTVAYIVPVVGICAAAFLLTNIFIYLYLDSVYQPGLQQVSPLVGCVPQHFKMPTMKDCTAWLQCLQINAEVHELKLIDQGAVKKVYLAEWRGQKVALSRLSSLNYLEDFLHGLSMLQALQSPQVVQLVGFCLEEHIILTEHHPFGSLLNLDDVLEKKHYQQHNNWEMRLRLAIDYVTILHYLHNSPVGRRVMCDSNSLEKTLSQFLLTNDFHLVVNDLDALPEVDMSRNLSVKCGHRELTGDFVAPEQLWPFRNNRKPFSDNLMPEYDEKTDIWKIPDVTWFLMGKVPGGDLVHFHLFQIHEKCKKKDPTDRPSAFDVLKVYKSVYSSMVRDSAGFRDML
;
A
#
# COMPACT_ATOMS: atom_id res chain seq x y z
N MET A 1 20.65 -90.77 -27.44
CA MET A 1 19.55 -89.80 -27.65
C MET A 1 19.59 -88.80 -26.52
N GLN A 2 19.65 -87.52 -26.89
CA GLN A 2 19.90 -86.37 -26.01
C GLN A 2 18.77 -86.16 -24.99
N GLY A 3 19.16 -85.94 -23.74
CA GLY A 3 18.31 -85.36 -22.70
C GLY A 3 18.61 -83.86 -22.58
N THR A 4 17.55 -83.05 -22.62
CA THR A 4 17.54 -81.60 -22.50
C THR A 4 17.71 -81.17 -21.03
N VAL A 5 18.64 -80.25 -20.77
CA VAL A 5 18.71 -79.48 -19.51
C VAL A 5 18.77 -78.00 -19.86
N GLY A 6 17.84 -77.24 -19.29
CA GLY A 6 17.57 -75.86 -19.63
C GLY A 6 18.58 -74.85 -19.06
N GLN A 7 18.68 -73.73 -19.77
CA GLN A 7 19.25 -72.48 -19.27
C GLN A 7 18.23 -71.37 -19.56
N ARG A 8 17.39 -71.07 -18.57
CA ARG A 8 16.49 -69.92 -18.55
C ARG A 8 17.11 -68.88 -17.62
N SER A 9 16.96 -67.59 -17.97
CA SER A 9 17.24 -66.40 -17.15
C SER A 9 18.62 -65.74 -17.28
N ARG A 10 18.85 -65.06 -18.41
CA ARG A 10 19.76 -63.88 -18.45
C ARG A 10 19.27 -62.74 -19.35
N THR A 11 18.37 -63.00 -20.29
CA THR A 11 17.93 -62.02 -21.29
C THR A 11 16.84 -61.05 -20.81
N THR A 12 16.06 -61.40 -19.80
CA THR A 12 14.91 -60.57 -19.37
C THR A 12 15.34 -59.35 -18.55
N VAL A 13 16.45 -59.42 -17.81
CA VAL A 13 16.92 -58.33 -16.93
C VAL A 13 17.57 -57.18 -17.73
N ALA A 14 18.18 -57.48 -18.89
CA ALA A 14 18.92 -56.50 -19.69
C ALA A 14 18.02 -55.42 -20.34
N TYR A 15 16.74 -55.71 -20.58
CA TYR A 15 15.80 -54.77 -21.21
C TYR A 15 14.93 -54.01 -20.19
N ILE A 16 14.81 -54.50 -18.95
CA ILE A 16 13.95 -53.86 -17.93
C ILE A 16 14.60 -52.58 -17.39
N VAL A 17 15.90 -52.60 -17.11
CA VAL A 17 16.63 -51.44 -16.55
C VAL A 17 16.56 -50.20 -17.46
N PRO A 18 16.82 -50.27 -18.78
CA PRO A 18 16.69 -49.09 -19.64
C PRO A 18 15.24 -48.64 -19.82
N VAL A 19 14.27 -49.57 -19.86
CA VAL A 19 12.84 -49.21 -19.99
C VAL A 19 12.32 -48.50 -18.74
N VAL A 20 12.69 -48.97 -17.55
CA VAL A 20 12.32 -48.32 -16.28
C VAL A 20 12.98 -46.93 -16.17
N GLY A 21 14.23 -46.79 -16.60
CA GLY A 21 14.91 -45.49 -16.65
C GLY A 21 14.23 -44.48 -17.59
N ILE A 22 13.79 -44.94 -18.77
CA ILE A 22 13.05 -44.11 -19.73
C ILE A 22 11.69 -43.70 -19.16
N CYS A 23 10.96 -44.62 -18.51
CA CYS A 23 9.68 -44.31 -17.86
C CYS A 23 9.84 -43.31 -16.70
N ALA A 24 10.89 -43.46 -15.87
CA ALA A 24 11.18 -42.53 -14.79
C ALA A 24 11.53 -41.13 -15.31
N ALA A 25 12.35 -41.04 -16.36
CA ALA A 25 12.67 -39.77 -17.02
C ALA A 25 11.42 -39.11 -17.64
N ALA A 26 10.55 -39.89 -18.30
CA ALA A 26 9.29 -39.40 -18.83
C ALA A 26 8.34 -38.90 -17.73
N PHE A 27 8.31 -39.58 -16.57
CA PHE A 27 7.51 -39.14 -15.41
C PHE A 27 8.05 -37.85 -14.80
N LEU A 28 9.38 -37.70 -14.70
CA LEU A 28 10.01 -36.47 -14.23
C LEU A 28 9.76 -35.31 -15.20
N LEU A 29 9.89 -35.55 -16.51
CA LEU A 29 9.61 -34.53 -17.53
C LEU A 29 8.13 -34.11 -17.52
N THR A 30 7.20 -35.07 -17.40
CA THR A 30 5.77 -34.73 -17.29
C THR A 30 5.47 -33.98 -16.00
N ASN A 31 6.09 -34.32 -14.86
CA ASN A 31 5.95 -33.53 -13.64
C ASN A 31 6.56 -32.13 -13.78
N ILE A 32 7.69 -31.96 -14.47
CA ILE A 32 8.26 -30.64 -14.77
C ILE A 32 7.32 -29.85 -15.70
N PHE A 33 6.77 -30.47 -16.73
CA PHE A 33 5.80 -29.82 -17.61
C PHE A 33 4.51 -29.45 -16.88
N ILE A 34 4.01 -30.32 -16.00
CA ILE A 34 2.86 -30.03 -15.14
C ILE A 34 3.22 -28.92 -14.15
N TYR A 35 4.43 -28.91 -13.59
CA TYR A 35 4.89 -27.86 -12.68
C TYR A 35 5.03 -26.52 -13.41
N LEU A 36 5.58 -26.49 -14.63
CA LEU A 36 5.68 -25.28 -15.46
C LEU A 36 4.31 -24.82 -15.97
N TYR A 37 3.40 -25.76 -16.28
CA TYR A 37 2.03 -25.46 -16.66
C TYR A 37 1.23 -24.93 -15.48
N LEU A 38 1.35 -25.56 -14.30
CA LEU A 38 0.77 -25.06 -13.07
C LEU A 38 1.41 -23.74 -12.70
N ASP A 39 2.72 -23.53 -12.79
CA ASP A 39 3.35 -22.22 -12.55
C ASP A 39 2.85 -21.16 -13.54
N SER A 40 2.61 -21.52 -14.80
CA SER A 40 1.98 -20.65 -15.81
C SER A 40 0.49 -20.37 -15.56
N VAL A 41 -0.25 -21.28 -14.91
CA VAL A 41 -1.70 -21.18 -14.65
C VAL A 41 -1.99 -20.64 -13.24
N TYR A 42 -1.07 -20.84 -12.29
CA TYR A 42 -1.11 -20.46 -10.88
C TYR A 42 -0.17 -19.32 -10.53
N GLN A 43 0.65 -18.82 -11.46
CA GLN A 43 0.82 -17.38 -11.50
C GLN A 43 -0.60 -16.83 -11.64
N PRO A 44 -1.17 -16.15 -10.62
CA PRO A 44 -2.09 -15.10 -10.99
C PRO A 44 -1.23 -14.26 -11.92
N GLY A 45 -1.61 -14.22 -13.19
CA GLY A 45 -1.06 -13.19 -14.05
C GLY A 45 -1.08 -11.95 -13.18
N LEU A 46 0.07 -11.31 -13.05
CA LEU A 46 0.07 -9.91 -13.42
C LEU A 46 -0.64 -9.90 -14.77
N GLN A 47 -1.98 -9.84 -14.74
CA GLN A 47 -2.74 -9.21 -15.77
C GLN A 47 -2.11 -7.83 -15.78
N GLN A 48 -1.08 -7.70 -16.60
CA GLN A 48 -0.94 -6.58 -17.46
C GLN A 48 -2.33 -6.45 -18.09
N VAL A 49 -3.15 -5.63 -17.43
CA VAL A 49 -4.43 -5.20 -17.93
C VAL A 49 -4.11 -4.52 -19.25
N SER A 50 -4.26 -5.26 -20.35
CA SER A 50 -4.53 -4.67 -21.66
C SER A 50 -5.89 -3.97 -21.57
N PRO A 51 -6.21 -2.96 -22.40
CA PRO A 51 -5.46 -1.80 -22.87
C PRO A 51 -6.09 -0.49 -22.30
N LEU A 52 -5.30 0.52 -21.90
CA LEU A 52 -5.80 1.89 -21.58
C LEU A 52 -7.04 1.95 -20.64
N VAL A 53 -7.01 1.29 -19.48
CA VAL A 53 -7.98 1.56 -18.39
C VAL A 53 -7.43 2.69 -17.52
N GLY A 54 -7.39 3.89 -18.08
CA GLY A 54 -6.84 5.06 -17.42
C GLY A 54 -6.69 6.23 -18.38
N CYS A 55 -6.60 7.44 -17.82
CA CYS A 55 -6.22 8.58 -18.62
C CYS A 55 -4.75 8.50 -19.02
N VAL A 56 -4.41 9.11 -20.16
CA VAL A 56 -3.00 9.32 -20.52
C VAL A 56 -2.31 10.18 -19.44
N PRO A 57 -0.97 10.16 -19.32
CA PRO A 57 -0.26 10.99 -18.36
C PRO A 57 -0.70 12.46 -18.41
N GLN A 58 -0.68 13.13 -17.26
CA GLN A 58 -1.11 14.54 -17.10
C GLN A 58 -2.58 14.82 -17.42
N HIS A 59 -3.42 13.78 -17.40
CA HIS A 59 -4.85 13.90 -17.52
C HIS A 59 -5.53 13.21 -16.34
N PHE A 60 -6.78 13.60 -16.08
CA PHE A 60 -7.59 13.06 -15.01
C PHE A 60 -8.99 12.74 -15.50
N LYS A 61 -9.67 11.87 -14.77
CA LYS A 61 -11.09 11.57 -14.94
C LYS A 61 -11.68 11.22 -13.59
N MET A 62 -12.61 12.06 -13.13
CA MET A 62 -13.40 11.79 -11.92
C MET A 62 -14.55 10.82 -12.23
N PRO A 63 -15.15 10.15 -11.23
CA PRO A 63 -16.14 9.08 -11.44
C PRO A 63 -17.35 9.45 -12.29
N THR A 64 -17.78 10.72 -12.28
CA THR A 64 -18.95 11.17 -13.07
C THR A 64 -18.59 11.71 -14.47
N MET A 65 -17.31 11.80 -14.80
CA MET A 65 -16.83 12.28 -16.10
C MET A 65 -16.85 11.15 -17.14
N LYS A 66 -17.15 11.49 -18.40
CA LYS A 66 -17.09 10.54 -19.52
C LYS A 66 -15.69 10.46 -20.12
N ASP A 67 -15.10 11.62 -20.37
CA ASP A 67 -13.82 11.79 -21.05
C ASP A 67 -12.73 12.25 -20.08
N CYS A 68 -11.48 11.91 -20.39
CA CYS A 68 -10.31 12.43 -19.67
C CYS A 68 -10.07 13.89 -20.03
N THR A 69 -9.70 14.70 -19.04
CA THR A 69 -9.35 16.12 -19.21
C THR A 69 -7.89 16.32 -18.78
N ALA A 70 -7.15 17.17 -19.49
CA ALA A 70 -5.80 17.55 -19.07
C ALA A 70 -5.84 18.26 -17.72
N TRP A 71 -4.77 18.15 -16.92
CA TRP A 71 -4.70 18.84 -15.63
C TRP A 71 -4.93 20.34 -15.78
N LEU A 72 -5.82 20.88 -14.95
CA LEU A 72 -6.17 22.29 -14.98
C LEU A 72 -4.96 23.14 -14.61
N GLN A 73 -4.73 24.18 -15.42
CA GLN A 73 -3.69 25.18 -15.19
C GLN A 73 -4.28 26.45 -14.55
N CYS A 74 -3.43 27.39 -14.11
CA CYS A 74 -3.86 28.63 -13.43
C CYS A 74 -5.02 29.36 -14.09
N LEU A 75 -4.99 29.56 -15.41
CA LEU A 75 -6.05 30.27 -16.13
C LEU A 75 -7.42 29.59 -15.95
N GLN A 76 -7.46 28.26 -16.03
CA GLN A 76 -8.69 27.48 -15.86
C GLN A 76 -9.12 27.43 -14.40
N ILE A 77 -8.17 27.29 -13.47
CA ILE A 77 -8.45 27.29 -12.04
C ILE A 77 -9.11 28.62 -11.65
N ASN A 78 -8.52 29.74 -12.05
CA ASN A 78 -9.01 31.06 -11.69
C ASN A 78 -10.36 31.41 -12.33
N ALA A 79 -10.64 30.87 -13.52
CA ALA A 79 -11.86 31.16 -14.25
C ALA A 79 -13.03 30.23 -13.87
N GLU A 80 -12.75 28.97 -13.51
CA GLU A 80 -13.77 27.91 -13.45
C GLU A 80 -13.89 27.20 -12.09
N VAL A 81 -12.98 27.45 -11.15
CA VAL A 81 -13.00 26.80 -9.82
C VAL A 81 -13.60 27.76 -8.79
N HIS A 82 -14.68 27.33 -8.16
CA HIS A 82 -15.37 28.11 -7.14
C HIS A 82 -15.11 27.51 -5.76
N GLU A 83 -14.35 28.24 -4.93
CA GLU A 83 -14.11 27.90 -3.53
C GLU A 83 -15.43 27.97 -2.75
N LEU A 84 -15.73 26.96 -1.93
CA LEU A 84 -16.99 26.86 -1.17
C LEU A 84 -16.77 27.02 0.34
N LYS A 85 -15.98 26.14 0.96
CA LYS A 85 -15.74 26.17 2.41
C LYS A 85 -14.40 25.57 2.77
N LEU A 86 -13.76 26.08 3.82
CA LEU A 86 -12.62 25.43 4.45
C LEU A 86 -13.07 24.09 5.04
N ILE A 87 -12.36 23.01 4.73
CA ILE A 87 -12.63 21.65 5.22
C ILE A 87 -11.51 21.08 6.07
N ASP A 88 -10.28 21.56 5.88
CA ASP A 88 -9.14 21.14 6.69
C ASP A 88 -8.05 22.24 6.75
N GLN A 89 -7.26 22.23 7.82
CA GLN A 89 -6.15 23.14 8.03
C GLN A 89 -4.96 22.38 8.63
N GLY A 90 -4.00 22.05 7.77
CA GLY A 90 -2.73 21.47 8.15
C GLY A 90 -1.62 22.50 8.34
N ALA A 91 -0.42 22.01 8.68
CA ALA A 91 0.77 22.86 8.79
C ALA A 91 1.15 23.50 7.45
N VAL A 92 1.20 22.69 6.37
CA VAL A 92 1.63 23.12 5.02
C VAL A 92 0.48 23.68 4.19
N LYS A 93 -0.73 23.11 4.32
CA LYS A 93 -1.86 23.38 3.42
C LYS A 93 -3.13 23.78 4.17
N LYS A 94 -3.87 24.76 3.62
CA LYS A 94 -5.29 25.00 3.93
C LYS A 94 -6.12 24.39 2.82
N VAL A 95 -7.04 23.49 3.16
CA VAL A 95 -7.83 22.73 2.19
C VAL A 95 -9.27 23.23 2.19
N TYR A 96 -9.75 23.61 1.01
CA TYR A 96 -11.09 24.09 0.78
C TYR A 96 -11.83 23.08 -0.10
N LEU A 97 -13.08 22.78 0.26
CA LEU A 97 -14.03 22.23 -0.69
C LEU A 97 -14.28 23.29 -1.76
N ALA A 98 -14.18 22.90 -3.02
CA ALA A 98 -14.47 23.73 -4.17
C ALA A 98 -15.29 22.96 -5.21
N GLU A 99 -15.75 23.66 -6.23
CA GLU A 99 -16.50 23.10 -7.36
C GLU A 99 -15.88 23.51 -8.70
N TRP A 100 -15.75 22.55 -9.60
CA TRP A 100 -15.34 22.76 -10.98
C TRP A 100 -16.33 22.05 -11.91
N ARG A 101 -17.09 22.81 -12.72
CA ARG A 101 -18.09 22.26 -13.67
C ARG A 101 -19.06 21.24 -13.03
N GLY A 102 -19.55 21.53 -11.84
CA GLY A 102 -20.43 20.64 -11.06
C GLY A 102 -19.73 19.48 -10.35
N GLN A 103 -18.42 19.31 -10.53
CA GLN A 103 -17.61 18.32 -9.83
C GLN A 103 -17.08 18.90 -8.51
N LYS A 104 -17.14 18.13 -7.43
CA LYS A 104 -16.52 18.52 -6.16
C LYS A 104 -15.03 18.22 -6.20
N VAL A 105 -14.22 19.22 -5.88
CA VAL A 105 -12.75 19.15 -5.84
C VAL A 105 -12.24 19.70 -4.52
N ALA A 106 -11.04 19.28 -4.12
CA ALA A 106 -10.34 19.81 -2.96
C ALA A 106 -9.25 20.77 -3.45
N LEU A 107 -9.36 22.04 -3.04
CA LEU A 107 -8.39 23.10 -3.33
C LEU A 107 -7.47 23.24 -2.13
N SER A 108 -6.23 22.80 -2.28
CA SER A 108 -5.17 22.97 -1.27
C SER A 108 -4.33 24.19 -1.59
N ARG A 109 -4.32 25.16 -0.68
CA ARG A 109 -3.51 26.38 -0.79
C ARG A 109 -2.38 26.35 0.24
N LEU A 110 -1.18 26.78 -0.16
CA LEU A 110 -0.06 26.95 0.76
C LEU A 110 -0.47 27.83 1.95
N SER A 111 -0.20 27.35 3.16
CA SER A 111 -0.57 28.03 4.40
C SER A 111 0.38 29.20 4.74
N SER A 112 1.67 29.02 4.44
CA SER A 112 2.77 29.92 4.76
C SER A 112 3.96 29.64 3.84
N LEU A 113 4.67 30.69 3.40
CA LEU A 113 5.87 30.56 2.56
C LEU A 113 7.01 29.79 3.25
N ASN A 114 6.98 29.65 4.58
CA ASN A 114 7.95 28.83 5.30
C ASN A 114 7.88 27.34 4.95
N TYR A 115 6.76 26.88 4.40
CA TYR A 115 6.54 25.48 3.98
C TYR A 115 6.50 25.34 2.45
N LEU A 116 7.04 26.32 1.72
CA LEU A 116 7.00 26.32 0.26
C LEU A 116 7.72 25.10 -0.33
N GLU A 117 8.87 24.73 0.24
CA GLU A 117 9.64 23.57 -0.23
C GLU A 117 8.87 22.26 -0.03
N ASP A 118 8.29 22.06 1.16
CA ASP A 118 7.44 20.89 1.47
C ASP A 118 6.24 20.81 0.51
N PHE A 119 5.59 21.95 0.25
CA PHE A 119 4.45 22.04 -0.67
C PHE A 119 4.83 21.71 -2.11
N LEU A 120 5.94 22.25 -2.61
CA LEU A 120 6.43 21.97 -3.97
C LEU A 120 6.89 20.51 -4.11
N HIS A 121 7.49 19.95 -3.06
CA HIS A 121 7.81 18.54 -3.00
C HIS A 121 6.55 17.68 -3.08
N GLY A 122 5.53 17.99 -2.28
CA GLY A 122 4.23 17.30 -2.30
C GLY A 122 3.55 17.34 -3.66
N LEU A 123 3.57 18.49 -4.35
CA LEU A 123 3.07 18.60 -5.73
C LEU A 123 3.87 17.72 -6.70
N SER A 124 5.21 17.77 -6.63
CA SER A 124 6.08 16.93 -7.46
C SER A 124 5.80 15.44 -7.25
N MET A 125 5.63 15.02 -6.00
CA MET A 125 5.26 13.64 -5.66
C MET A 125 3.87 13.29 -6.18
N LEU A 126 2.86 14.15 -6.01
CA LEU A 126 1.52 13.94 -6.56
C LEU A 126 1.54 13.75 -8.08
N GLN A 127 2.32 14.56 -8.81
CA GLN A 127 2.45 14.44 -10.26
C GLN A 127 3.12 13.13 -10.68
N ALA A 128 4.17 12.72 -9.97
CA ALA A 128 4.96 11.53 -10.30
C ALA A 128 4.30 10.21 -9.88
N LEU A 129 3.47 10.24 -8.85
CA LEU A 129 2.90 9.06 -8.20
C LEU A 129 1.42 8.79 -8.54
N GLN A 130 0.86 9.47 -9.55
CA GLN A 130 -0.51 9.23 -9.97
C GLN A 130 -0.74 7.75 -10.29
N SER A 131 -1.64 7.14 -9.53
CA SER A 131 -1.99 5.73 -9.54
C SER A 131 -3.29 5.54 -8.76
N PRO A 132 -3.93 4.36 -8.79
CA PRO A 132 -5.10 4.09 -7.95
C PRO A 132 -4.84 4.18 -6.44
N GLN A 133 -3.58 4.22 -6.00
CA GLN A 133 -3.17 4.32 -4.59
C GLN A 133 -3.06 5.78 -4.10
N VAL A 134 -3.04 6.76 -5.00
CA VAL A 134 -2.81 8.18 -4.71
C VAL A 134 -4.05 8.98 -5.11
N VAL A 135 -4.38 10.01 -4.33
CA VAL A 135 -5.49 10.91 -4.67
C VAL A 135 -5.34 11.47 -6.09
N GLN A 136 -6.43 11.48 -6.85
CA GLN A 136 -6.43 11.95 -8.23
C GLN A 136 -6.11 13.45 -8.28
N LEU A 137 -4.98 13.80 -8.93
CA LEU A 137 -4.62 15.17 -9.24
C LEU A 137 -5.52 15.69 -10.36
N VAL A 138 -6.17 16.82 -10.14
CA VAL A 138 -7.07 17.50 -11.08
C VAL A 138 -6.36 18.67 -11.76
N GLY A 139 -5.50 19.38 -11.04
CA GLY A 139 -4.78 20.54 -11.56
C GLY A 139 -3.90 21.19 -10.52
N PHE A 140 -3.17 22.22 -10.92
CA PHE A 140 -2.34 23.02 -10.00
C PHE A 140 -2.08 24.40 -10.60
N CYS A 141 -1.75 25.36 -9.73
CA CYS A 141 -1.30 26.69 -10.10
C CYS A 141 -0.10 27.07 -9.23
N LEU A 142 1.09 27.18 -9.84
CA LEU A 142 2.32 27.46 -9.11
C LEU A 142 2.39 28.91 -8.64
N GLU A 143 1.92 29.85 -9.47
CA GLU A 143 1.90 31.28 -9.17
C GLU A 143 1.08 31.60 -7.91
N GLU A 144 0.02 30.82 -7.66
CA GLU A 144 -0.87 30.98 -6.51
C GLU A 144 -0.66 29.94 -5.41
N HIS A 145 0.29 29.02 -5.60
CA HIS A 145 0.56 27.89 -4.71
C HIS A 145 -0.72 27.09 -4.38
N ILE A 146 -1.40 26.64 -5.44
CA ILE A 146 -2.65 25.89 -5.37
C ILE A 146 -2.46 24.49 -5.99
N ILE A 147 -2.99 23.47 -5.32
CA ILE A 147 -3.14 22.11 -5.84
C ILE A 147 -4.63 21.77 -5.82
N LEU A 148 -5.16 21.24 -6.91
CA LEU A 148 -6.51 20.71 -7.02
C LEU A 148 -6.49 19.19 -7.10
N THR A 149 -7.25 18.53 -6.22
CA THR A 149 -7.44 17.08 -6.19
C THR A 149 -8.92 16.71 -6.20
N GLU A 150 -9.24 15.45 -6.51
CA GLU A 150 -10.59 14.93 -6.30
C GLU A 150 -11.00 15.06 -4.83
N HIS A 151 -12.22 15.53 -4.57
CA HIS A 151 -12.74 15.59 -3.21
C HIS A 151 -13.44 14.29 -2.81
N HIS A 152 -12.95 13.67 -1.73
CA HIS A 152 -13.60 12.53 -1.08
C HIS A 152 -14.39 12.99 0.16
N PRO A 153 -15.73 12.88 0.17
CA PRO A 153 -16.60 13.41 1.22
C PRO A 153 -16.51 12.68 2.56
N PHE A 154 -15.99 11.46 2.62
CA PHE A 154 -15.67 10.81 3.89
C PHE A 154 -14.41 11.39 4.54
N GLY A 155 -13.59 12.08 3.77
CA GLY A 155 -12.43 12.83 4.25
C GLY A 155 -11.33 11.92 4.77
N SER A 156 -10.62 12.41 5.78
CA SER A 156 -9.53 11.70 6.45
C SER A 156 -9.96 10.34 6.99
N LEU A 157 -9.03 9.38 6.94
CA LEU A 157 -9.21 8.06 7.55
C LEU A 157 -9.47 8.10 9.07
N LEU A 158 -9.16 9.23 9.73
CA LEU A 158 -9.57 9.49 11.12
C LEU A 158 -11.08 9.36 11.33
N ASN A 159 -11.88 9.68 10.30
CA ASN A 159 -13.33 9.66 10.39
C ASN A 159 -13.93 8.27 10.14
N LEU A 160 -13.12 7.21 10.03
CA LEU A 160 -13.59 5.88 9.63
C LEU A 160 -14.75 5.38 10.49
N ASP A 161 -14.60 5.40 11.81
CA ASP A 161 -15.63 4.90 12.72
C ASP A 161 -16.90 5.78 12.64
N ASP A 162 -16.75 7.11 12.64
CA ASP A 162 -17.87 8.04 12.45
C ASP A 162 -18.63 7.81 11.12
N VAL A 163 -17.92 7.42 10.06
CA VAL A 163 -18.52 7.10 8.76
C VAL A 163 -19.26 5.76 8.83
N LEU A 164 -18.62 4.72 9.39
CA LEU A 164 -19.17 3.36 9.46
C LEU A 164 -20.30 3.19 10.49
N GLU A 165 -20.38 4.06 11.50
CA GLU A 165 -21.46 4.08 12.48
C GLU A 165 -22.75 4.73 11.95
N LYS A 166 -22.67 5.52 10.86
CA LYS A 166 -23.87 6.08 10.23
C LYS A 166 -24.75 4.95 9.70
N LYS A 167 -26.05 5.02 9.99
CA LYS A 167 -27.06 4.00 9.59
C LYS A 167 -26.97 3.56 8.13
N HIS A 168 -26.68 4.50 7.22
CA HIS A 168 -26.56 4.23 5.79
C HIS A 168 -25.34 3.33 5.44
N TYR A 169 -24.27 3.38 6.22
CA TYR A 169 -23.02 2.65 5.96
C TYR A 169 -22.75 1.51 6.94
N GLN A 170 -23.62 1.30 7.93
CA GLN A 170 -23.47 0.28 8.97
C GLN A 170 -23.29 -1.14 8.40
N GLN A 171 -23.89 -1.44 7.24
CA GLN A 171 -23.70 -2.72 6.54
C GLN A 171 -22.24 -2.99 6.12
N HIS A 172 -21.45 -1.93 5.91
CA HIS A 172 -20.03 -1.99 5.60
C HIS A 172 -19.16 -2.06 6.85
N ASN A 173 -19.73 -1.91 8.06
CA ASN A 173 -18.97 -2.00 9.30
C ASN A 173 -18.76 -3.46 9.73
N ASN A 174 -18.01 -4.21 8.93
CA ASN A 174 -17.71 -5.62 9.15
C ASN A 174 -16.22 -5.91 8.95
N TRP A 175 -15.77 -7.09 9.39
CA TRP A 175 -14.35 -7.46 9.34
C TRP A 175 -13.81 -7.53 7.90
N GLU A 176 -14.64 -7.92 6.92
CA GLU A 176 -14.23 -8.02 5.51
C GLU A 176 -13.85 -6.65 4.99
N MET A 177 -14.74 -5.67 5.14
CA MET A 177 -14.49 -4.28 4.75
C MET A 177 -13.25 -3.71 5.44
N ARG A 178 -13.15 -3.89 6.76
CA ARG A 178 -12.06 -3.33 7.56
C ARG A 178 -10.70 -3.96 7.24
N LEU A 179 -10.65 -5.28 7.00
CA LEU A 179 -9.44 -5.95 6.54
C LEU A 179 -9.07 -5.53 5.10
N ARG A 180 -10.06 -5.26 4.24
CA ARG A 180 -9.82 -4.70 2.90
C ARG A 180 -9.19 -3.31 2.97
N LEU A 181 -9.63 -2.43 3.87
CA LEU A 181 -8.98 -1.14 4.11
C LEU A 181 -7.53 -1.32 4.60
N ALA A 182 -7.27 -2.31 5.47
CA ALA A 182 -5.91 -2.62 5.90
C ALA A 182 -5.04 -3.15 4.75
N ILE A 183 -5.62 -3.92 3.82
CA ILE A 183 -4.98 -4.34 2.57
C ILE A 183 -4.65 -3.13 1.69
N ASP A 184 -5.55 -2.16 1.55
CA ASP A 184 -5.31 -0.94 0.78
C ASP A 184 -4.15 -0.14 1.37
N TYR A 185 -4.12 0.05 2.70
CA TYR A 185 -3.02 0.72 3.39
C TYR A 185 -1.66 0.07 3.09
N VAL A 186 -1.54 -1.26 3.23
CA VAL A 186 -0.29 -1.98 2.94
C VAL A 186 0.03 -1.96 1.44
N THR A 187 -1.00 -1.96 0.57
CA THR A 187 -0.81 -1.79 -0.88
C THR A 187 -0.22 -0.44 -1.22
N ILE A 188 -0.66 0.63 -0.56
CA ILE A 188 -0.09 1.97 -0.73
C ILE A 188 1.37 1.99 -0.27
N LEU A 189 1.70 1.43 0.90
CA LEU A 189 3.10 1.35 1.35
C LEU A 189 3.96 0.56 0.36
N HIS A 190 3.47 -0.58 -0.12
CA HIS A 190 4.17 -1.34 -1.14
C HIS A 190 4.42 -0.52 -2.42
N TYR A 191 3.42 0.25 -2.87
CA TYR A 191 3.55 1.16 -4.00
C TYR A 191 4.60 2.25 -3.76
N LEU A 192 4.57 2.93 -2.61
CA LEU A 192 5.57 3.94 -2.25
C LEU A 192 6.99 3.35 -2.18
N HIS A 193 7.12 2.13 -1.64
CA HIS A 193 8.42 1.46 -1.50
C HIS A 193 9.02 0.99 -2.84
N ASN A 194 8.21 0.95 -3.90
CA ASN A 194 8.55 0.51 -5.26
C ASN A 194 8.11 1.53 -6.31
N SER A 195 8.10 2.81 -5.95
CA SER A 195 7.52 3.87 -6.78
C SER A 195 8.37 4.15 -8.03
N PRO A 196 7.79 4.74 -9.10
CA PRO A 196 8.55 5.11 -10.30
C PRO A 196 9.64 6.17 -10.04
N VAL A 197 9.57 6.87 -8.91
CA VAL A 197 10.57 7.85 -8.47
C VAL A 197 11.39 7.32 -7.30
N GLY A 198 11.72 6.03 -7.32
CA GLY A 198 12.54 5.40 -6.29
C GLY A 198 11.74 4.99 -5.05
N ARG A 199 12.42 4.45 -4.04
CA ARG A 199 11.78 4.00 -2.81
C ARG A 199 11.49 5.19 -1.90
N ARG A 200 10.22 5.41 -1.58
CA ARG A 200 9.74 6.55 -0.77
C ARG A 200 9.30 6.08 0.61
N VAL A 201 9.61 6.87 1.65
CA VAL A 201 9.25 6.59 3.05
C VAL A 201 8.19 7.58 3.52
N MET A 202 7.12 7.09 4.16
CA MET A 202 6.02 7.94 4.61
C MET A 202 6.37 8.66 5.92
N CYS A 203 7.14 9.75 5.86
CA CYS A 203 7.75 10.33 7.06
C CYS A 203 6.80 11.09 7.98
N ASP A 204 5.70 11.65 7.49
CA ASP A 204 4.74 12.40 8.31
C ASP A 204 3.75 11.48 9.04
N SER A 205 4.30 10.52 9.81
CA SER A 205 3.59 9.40 10.44
C SER A 205 4.13 9.10 11.85
N ASN A 206 4.29 10.15 12.67
CA ASN A 206 4.90 10.03 14.01
C ASN A 206 3.92 9.59 15.12
N SER A 207 2.62 9.61 14.84
CA SER A 207 1.57 9.07 15.71
C SER A 207 0.50 8.39 14.86
N LEU A 208 -0.37 7.58 15.49
CA LEU A 208 -1.49 6.97 14.79
C LEU A 208 -2.38 8.04 14.15
N GLU A 209 -2.79 9.06 14.91
CA GLU A 209 -3.63 10.15 14.41
C GLU A 209 -3.01 10.85 13.19
N LYS A 210 -1.73 11.19 13.29
CA LYS A 210 -1.03 11.87 12.21
C LYS A 210 -0.83 10.98 10.99
N THR A 211 -0.64 9.67 11.19
CA THR A 211 -0.57 8.70 10.08
C THR A 211 -1.90 8.61 9.35
N LEU A 212 -3.01 8.51 10.09
CA LEU A 212 -4.35 8.40 9.51
C LEU A 212 -4.75 9.67 8.76
N SER A 213 -4.31 10.86 9.20
CA SER A 213 -4.60 12.11 8.50
C SER A 213 -4.00 12.21 7.10
N GLN A 214 -3.03 11.36 6.75
CA GLN A 214 -2.38 11.38 5.44
C GLN A 214 -3.19 10.65 4.36
N PHE A 215 -4.19 9.86 4.76
CA PHE A 215 -5.01 9.03 3.89
C PHE A 215 -6.46 9.53 3.84
N LEU A 216 -7.09 9.36 2.68
CA LEU A 216 -8.51 9.65 2.49
C LEU A 216 -9.28 8.35 2.29
N LEU A 217 -10.51 8.34 2.79
CA LEU A 217 -11.49 7.29 2.52
C LEU A 217 -12.34 7.68 1.30
N THR A 218 -12.31 6.87 0.25
CA THR A 218 -13.08 7.11 -0.97
C THR A 218 -14.56 6.73 -0.83
N ASN A 219 -15.40 7.18 -1.76
CA ASN A 219 -16.84 6.92 -1.75
C ASN A 219 -17.23 5.42 -1.80
N ASP A 220 -16.35 4.60 -2.37
CA ASP A 220 -16.47 3.16 -2.53
C ASP A 220 -15.68 2.35 -1.47
N PHE A 221 -15.26 3.02 -0.39
CA PHE A 221 -14.55 2.44 0.75
C PHE A 221 -13.21 1.79 0.36
N HIS A 222 -12.39 2.57 -0.35
CA HIS A 222 -10.98 2.32 -0.56
C HIS A 222 -10.13 3.42 0.10
N LEU A 223 -8.84 3.13 0.29
CA LEU A 223 -7.89 4.14 0.77
C LEU A 223 -7.05 4.68 -0.38
N VAL A 224 -6.80 5.98 -0.33
CA VAL A 224 -5.78 6.66 -1.13
C VAL A 224 -4.89 7.49 -0.22
N VAL A 225 -3.60 7.60 -0.56
CA VAL A 225 -2.71 8.57 0.11
C VAL A 225 -2.88 9.94 -0.53
N ASN A 226 -2.92 10.98 0.30
CA ASN A 226 -3.18 12.36 -0.10
C ASN A 226 -2.02 13.28 0.24
N ASP A 227 -1.51 13.23 1.46
CA ASP A 227 -0.48 14.15 1.91
C ASP A 227 0.91 13.56 1.66
N LEU A 228 1.60 14.08 0.64
CA LEU A 228 2.88 13.56 0.12
C LEU A 228 4.05 14.53 0.32
N ASP A 229 3.90 15.49 1.24
CA ASP A 229 4.88 16.58 1.44
C ASP A 229 6.22 16.05 2.00
N ALA A 230 6.21 14.95 2.76
CA ALA A 230 7.39 14.35 3.38
C ALA A 230 7.63 12.91 2.89
N LEU A 231 8.09 12.77 1.62
CA LEU A 231 8.44 11.50 0.99
C LEU A 231 9.92 11.44 0.55
N PRO A 232 10.87 11.39 1.50
CA PRO A 232 12.28 11.26 1.15
C PRO A 232 12.56 9.92 0.47
N GLU A 233 13.62 9.90 -0.35
CA GLU A 233 14.04 8.73 -1.12
C GLU A 233 15.09 7.91 -0.35
N VAL A 234 14.92 6.59 -0.35
CA VAL A 234 15.93 5.63 0.08
C VAL A 234 16.51 4.96 -1.15
N ASP A 235 17.83 4.92 -1.25
CA ASP A 235 18.54 4.15 -2.27
C ASP A 235 19.85 3.59 -1.69
N MET A 236 19.79 2.31 -1.30
CA MET A 236 20.94 1.60 -0.74
C MET A 236 22.11 1.48 -1.73
N SER A 237 21.85 1.48 -3.05
CA SER A 237 22.91 1.42 -4.06
C SER A 237 23.70 2.73 -4.15
N ARG A 238 23.06 3.84 -3.79
CA ARG A 238 23.64 5.18 -3.75
C ARG A 238 24.00 5.64 -2.34
N ASN A 239 23.88 4.76 -1.34
CA ASN A 239 24.01 5.08 0.09
C ASN A 239 23.11 6.25 0.52
N LEU A 240 21.91 6.35 -0.06
CA LEU A 240 20.90 7.32 0.34
C LEU A 240 19.99 6.67 1.39
N SER A 241 20.08 7.16 2.62
CA SER A 241 19.16 6.84 3.72
C SER A 241 18.38 8.10 4.11
N VAL A 242 17.45 7.99 5.06
CA VAL A 242 16.53 9.08 5.37
C VAL A 242 16.44 9.38 6.86
N LYS A 243 15.99 10.60 7.18
CA LYS A 243 15.47 11.01 8.48
C LYS A 243 14.13 11.74 8.28
N CYS A 244 13.16 11.43 9.11
CA CYS A 244 11.85 12.06 9.12
C CYS A 244 11.85 13.35 9.97
N GLY A 245 12.40 14.41 9.40
CA GLY A 245 12.49 15.75 10.00
C GLY A 245 13.74 15.95 10.87
N HIS A 246 13.85 17.17 11.43
CA HIS A 246 15.05 17.65 12.16
C HIS A 246 14.88 17.68 13.69
N ARG A 247 13.78 17.14 14.21
CA ARG A 247 13.46 17.14 15.65
C ARG A 247 13.53 15.72 16.20
N GLU A 248 13.84 15.61 17.49
CA GLU A 248 13.84 14.33 18.17
C GLU A 248 12.44 13.71 18.14
N LEU A 249 12.34 12.48 17.64
CA LEU A 249 11.12 11.68 17.70
C LEU A 249 11.10 10.87 19.01
N THR A 250 9.91 10.66 19.56
CA THR A 250 9.71 9.97 20.84
C THR A 250 8.44 9.11 20.82
N GLY A 251 8.32 8.19 21.78
CA GLY A 251 7.19 7.26 21.90
C GLY A 251 7.45 5.93 21.19
N ASP A 252 6.47 5.03 21.27
CA ASP A 252 6.60 3.65 20.78
C ASP A 252 5.95 3.43 19.40
N PHE A 253 5.24 4.45 18.89
CA PHE A 253 4.61 4.40 17.56
C PHE A 253 5.66 4.52 16.44
N VAL A 254 6.65 5.40 16.60
CA VAL A 254 7.80 5.48 15.70
C VAL A 254 8.69 4.25 15.88
N ALA A 255 9.43 3.88 14.84
CA ALA A 255 10.30 2.70 14.92
C ALA A 255 11.50 2.97 15.86
N PRO A 256 12.06 1.94 16.54
CA PRO A 256 13.13 2.11 17.51
C PRO A 256 14.37 2.85 16.99
N GLU A 257 14.72 2.65 15.72
CA GLU A 257 15.83 3.31 15.02
C GLU A 257 15.56 4.80 14.71
N GLN A 258 14.31 5.24 14.82
CA GLN A 258 13.95 6.67 14.73
C GLN A 258 14.16 7.42 16.06
N LEU A 259 14.43 6.71 17.15
CA LEU A 259 14.68 7.28 18.46
C LEU A 259 16.15 7.65 18.64
N TRP A 260 16.42 8.72 19.39
CA TRP A 260 17.78 9.15 19.71
C TRP A 260 18.56 8.05 20.46
N PRO A 261 19.59 7.44 19.85
CA PRO A 261 20.23 6.25 20.43
C PRO A 261 21.19 6.58 21.59
N PHE A 262 21.61 7.84 21.72
CA PHE A 262 22.61 8.26 22.71
C PHE A 262 22.00 8.81 24.01
N ARG A 263 20.70 8.61 24.24
CA ARG A 263 20.00 9.08 25.45
C ARG A 263 20.64 8.53 26.73
N ASN A 264 21.07 7.26 26.72
CA ASN A 264 21.74 6.61 27.85
C ASN A 264 23.08 7.26 28.21
N ASN A 265 23.75 7.89 27.24
CA ASN A 265 25.02 8.59 27.43
C ASN A 265 24.82 10.05 27.88
N ARG A 266 23.58 10.45 28.21
CA ARG A 266 23.19 11.83 28.58
C ARG A 266 23.59 12.87 27.53
N LYS A 267 23.76 12.47 26.27
CA LYS A 267 24.02 13.40 25.17
C LYS A 267 22.69 14.04 24.75
N PRO A 268 22.62 15.38 24.67
CA PRO A 268 21.44 16.05 24.12
C PRO A 268 21.28 15.66 22.65
N PHE A 269 20.03 15.71 22.17
CA PHE A 269 19.73 15.43 20.77
C PHE A 269 20.51 16.35 19.84
N SER A 270 21.00 15.77 18.74
CA SER A 270 21.66 16.49 17.65
C SER A 270 21.28 15.81 16.34
N ASP A 271 20.62 16.55 15.45
CA ASP A 271 20.17 16.03 14.16
C ASP A 271 21.33 15.52 13.29
N ASN A 272 22.49 16.20 13.35
CA ASN A 272 23.70 15.80 12.62
C ASN A 272 24.30 14.47 13.10
N LEU A 273 23.97 14.05 14.33
CA LEU A 273 24.44 12.81 14.92
C LEU A 273 23.36 11.72 14.91
N MET A 274 22.14 12.04 14.49
CA MET A 274 21.06 11.09 14.39
C MET A 274 21.35 10.12 13.23
N PRO A 275 21.46 8.80 13.48
CA PRO A 275 21.61 7.84 12.41
C PRO A 275 20.40 7.88 11.48
N GLU A 276 20.67 7.72 10.19
CA GLU A 276 19.65 7.60 9.16
C GLU A 276 19.07 6.18 9.16
N TYR A 277 17.88 6.03 8.58
CA TYR A 277 17.12 4.79 8.51
C TYR A 277 16.45 4.65 7.14
N ASP A 278 15.63 3.61 6.96
CA ASP A 278 15.06 3.21 5.68
C ASP A 278 13.52 3.03 5.76
N GLU A 279 12.94 2.39 4.73
CA GLU A 279 11.50 2.16 4.63
C GLU A 279 10.94 1.20 5.69
N LYS A 280 11.80 0.49 6.44
CA LYS A 280 11.37 -0.44 7.49
C LYS A 280 10.70 0.29 8.65
N THR A 281 10.88 1.60 8.74
CA THR A 281 10.12 2.47 9.66
C THR A 281 8.61 2.49 9.36
N ASP A 282 8.21 2.38 8.09
CA ASP A 282 6.79 2.26 7.71
C ASP A 282 6.25 0.88 8.11
N ILE A 283 7.05 -0.17 7.91
CA ILE A 283 6.68 -1.56 8.24
C ILE A 283 6.38 -1.71 9.74
N TRP A 284 7.17 -1.05 10.59
CA TRP A 284 6.98 -1.03 12.04
C TRP A 284 5.57 -0.58 12.45
N LYS A 285 4.97 0.36 11.70
CA LYS A 285 3.70 1.02 12.03
C LYS A 285 2.48 0.25 11.51
N ILE A 286 2.67 -0.72 10.63
CA ILE A 286 1.56 -1.48 10.01
C ILE A 286 0.62 -2.12 11.04
N PRO A 287 1.10 -2.79 12.11
CA PRO A 287 0.21 -3.43 13.08
C PRO A 287 -0.71 -2.44 13.78
N ASP A 288 -0.21 -1.26 14.17
CA ASP A 288 -0.99 -0.23 14.89
C ASP A 288 -2.08 0.37 14.00
N VAL A 289 -1.76 0.67 12.74
CA VAL A 289 -2.74 1.16 11.76
C VAL A 289 -3.77 0.07 11.45
N THR A 290 -3.34 -1.19 11.32
CA THR A 290 -4.24 -2.32 11.10
C THR A 290 -5.18 -2.53 12.28
N TRP A 291 -4.69 -2.38 13.51
CA TRP A 291 -5.49 -2.47 14.72
C TRP A 291 -6.59 -1.40 14.76
N PHE A 292 -6.25 -0.16 14.42
CA PHE A 292 -7.24 0.91 14.26
C PHE A 292 -8.30 0.55 13.21
N LEU A 293 -7.86 0.14 12.00
CA LEU A 293 -8.75 -0.17 10.89
C LEU A 293 -9.73 -1.30 11.23
N MET A 294 -9.23 -2.36 11.88
CA MET A 294 -10.05 -3.50 12.32
C MET A 294 -11.09 -3.13 13.37
N GLY A 295 -10.82 -2.12 14.20
CA GLY A 295 -11.74 -1.64 15.22
C GLY A 295 -12.28 -2.78 16.10
N LYS A 296 -13.54 -2.66 16.52
CA LYS A 296 -14.25 -3.70 17.30
C LYS A 296 -15.44 -4.21 16.51
N VAL A 297 -15.21 -5.23 15.69
CA VAL A 297 -16.26 -5.89 14.89
C VAL A 297 -16.25 -7.41 15.10
N PRO A 298 -17.41 -8.08 15.01
CA PRO A 298 -17.47 -9.54 15.02
C PRO A 298 -16.55 -10.15 13.94
N GLY A 299 -15.74 -11.13 14.34
CA GLY A 299 -14.73 -11.75 13.46
C GLY A 299 -13.36 -11.04 13.45
N GLY A 300 -13.26 -9.81 13.98
CA GLY A 300 -12.00 -9.05 14.03
C GLY A 300 -10.91 -9.74 14.87
N ASP A 301 -11.28 -10.33 16.01
CA ASP A 301 -10.31 -11.07 16.86
C ASP A 301 -9.69 -12.26 16.12
N LEU A 302 -10.46 -12.93 15.27
CA LEU A 302 -9.98 -14.04 14.45
C LEU A 302 -9.01 -13.54 13.36
N VAL A 303 -9.28 -12.39 12.75
CA VAL A 303 -8.34 -11.72 11.84
C VAL A 303 -7.03 -11.42 12.56
N HIS A 304 -7.08 -10.83 13.75
CA HIS A 304 -5.88 -10.53 14.55
C HIS A 304 -5.10 -11.79 14.91
N PHE A 305 -5.79 -12.89 15.24
CA PHE A 305 -5.16 -14.19 15.47
C PHE A 305 -4.36 -14.67 14.25
N HIS A 306 -4.96 -14.62 13.05
CA HIS A 306 -4.28 -15.01 11.82
C HIS A 306 -3.13 -14.08 11.42
N LEU A 307 -3.22 -12.79 11.75
CA LEU A 307 -2.19 -11.79 11.46
C LEU A 307 -1.07 -11.70 12.53
N PHE A 308 -1.23 -12.39 13.67
CA PHE A 308 -0.31 -12.27 14.80
C PHE A 308 1.17 -12.47 14.41
N GLN A 309 1.49 -13.53 13.67
CA GLN A 309 2.87 -13.84 13.29
C GLN A 309 3.48 -12.79 12.37
N ILE A 310 2.71 -12.23 11.43
CA ILE A 310 3.24 -11.21 10.53
C ILE A 310 3.40 -9.86 11.27
N HIS A 311 2.48 -9.53 12.19
CA HIS A 311 2.59 -8.34 13.03
C HIS A 311 3.78 -8.41 13.99
N GLU A 312 4.06 -9.58 14.57
CA GLU A 312 5.24 -9.82 15.42
C GLU A 312 6.54 -9.62 14.63
N LYS A 313 6.58 -10.02 13.36
CA LYS A 313 7.71 -9.74 12.46
C LYS A 313 7.84 -8.25 12.11
N CYS A 314 6.74 -7.53 11.89
CA CYS A 314 6.77 -6.08 11.69
C CYS A 314 7.37 -5.34 12.90
N LYS A 315 7.19 -5.88 14.11
CA LYS A 315 7.68 -5.31 15.37
C LYS A 315 9.06 -5.81 15.81
N LYS A 316 9.85 -6.42 14.92
CA LYS A 316 11.26 -6.73 15.24
C LYS A 316 12.06 -5.44 15.41
N LYS A 317 12.92 -5.41 16.45
CA LYS A 317 13.74 -4.23 16.75
C LYS A 317 14.76 -3.97 15.65
N ASP A 318 15.42 -5.00 15.17
CA ASP A 318 16.28 -4.91 14.00
C ASP A 318 15.42 -4.70 12.75
N PRO A 319 15.60 -3.59 11.99
CA PRO A 319 14.84 -3.33 10.78
C PRO A 319 15.06 -4.39 9.69
N THR A 320 16.22 -5.06 9.66
CA THR A 320 16.55 -6.07 8.65
C THR A 320 15.75 -7.36 8.82
N ASP A 321 15.28 -7.63 10.04
CA ASP A 321 14.41 -8.77 10.36
C ASP A 321 12.93 -8.51 10.03
N ARG A 322 12.56 -7.26 9.71
CA ARG A 322 11.18 -6.91 9.36
C ARG A 322 10.88 -7.33 7.91
N PRO A 323 9.64 -7.76 7.61
CA PRO A 323 9.22 -8.14 6.27
C PRO A 323 9.24 -6.94 5.30
N SER A 324 9.14 -7.18 4.00
CA SER A 324 8.78 -6.12 3.06
C SER A 324 7.27 -5.83 3.13
N ALA A 325 6.82 -4.67 2.65
CA ALA A 325 5.39 -4.39 2.51
C ALA A 325 4.70 -5.43 1.62
N PHE A 326 5.39 -5.98 0.62
CA PHE A 326 4.90 -7.06 -0.24
C PHE A 326 4.63 -8.36 0.54
N ASP A 327 5.53 -8.76 1.43
CA ASP A 327 5.36 -9.96 2.25
C ASP A 327 4.15 -9.82 3.19
N VAL A 328 3.98 -8.64 3.80
CA VAL A 328 2.81 -8.34 4.63
C VAL A 328 1.52 -8.41 3.80
N LEU A 329 1.53 -7.77 2.63
CA LEU A 329 0.39 -7.75 1.71
C LEU A 329 -0.04 -9.17 1.29
N LYS A 330 0.93 -10.04 1.00
CA LYS A 330 0.68 -11.44 0.63
C LYS A 330 -0.04 -12.19 1.76
N VAL A 331 0.39 -12.02 3.00
CA VAL A 331 -0.27 -12.62 4.17
C VAL A 331 -1.68 -12.06 4.33
N TYR A 332 -1.87 -10.75 4.26
CA TYR A 332 -3.19 -10.12 4.43
C TYR A 332 -4.20 -10.64 3.39
N LYS A 333 -3.82 -10.67 2.12
CA LYS A 333 -4.66 -11.20 1.04
C LYS A 333 -4.98 -12.69 1.21
N SER A 334 -4.01 -13.47 1.69
CA SER A 334 -4.21 -14.89 1.99
C SER A 334 -5.22 -15.10 3.12
N VAL A 335 -5.09 -14.36 4.23
CA VAL A 335 -6.01 -14.40 5.38
C VAL A 335 -7.42 -13.97 4.96
N TYR A 336 -7.54 -12.85 4.25
CA TYR A 336 -8.82 -12.38 3.72
C TYR A 336 -9.51 -13.47 2.87
N SER A 337 -8.79 -14.01 1.89
CA SER A 337 -9.34 -15.03 0.98
C SER A 337 -9.71 -16.32 1.70
N SER A 338 -8.96 -16.72 2.73
CA SER A 338 -9.28 -17.91 3.53
C SER A 338 -10.56 -17.72 4.33
N MET A 339 -10.65 -16.62 5.09
CA MET A 339 -11.78 -16.37 5.98
C MET A 339 -13.09 -16.13 5.22
N VAL A 340 -13.02 -15.52 4.03
CA VAL A 340 -14.20 -15.37 3.16
C VAL A 340 -14.71 -16.74 2.67
N ARG A 341 -13.81 -17.65 2.27
CA ARG A 341 -14.20 -19.02 1.86
C ARG A 341 -14.83 -19.80 3.01
N ASP A 342 -14.24 -19.71 4.20
CA ASP A 342 -14.75 -20.40 5.39
C ASP A 342 -16.15 -19.89 5.78
N SER A 343 -16.38 -18.58 5.65
CA SER A 343 -17.69 -17.96 5.90
C SER A 343 -18.75 -18.34 4.85
N ALA A 344 -18.35 -18.49 3.59
CA ALA A 344 -19.24 -18.94 2.51
C ALA A 344 -19.64 -20.41 2.68
N GLY A 345 -18.69 -21.29 2.99
CA GLY A 345 -18.98 -22.70 3.25
C GLY A 345 -19.92 -22.93 4.44
N PHE A 346 -19.89 -22.05 5.44
CA PHE A 346 -20.82 -22.10 6.58
C PHE A 346 -22.25 -21.67 6.21
N ARG A 347 -22.39 -20.74 5.24
CA ARG A 347 -23.70 -20.32 4.72
C ARG A 347 -24.33 -21.36 3.80
N ASP A 348 -23.53 -22.13 3.08
CA ASP A 348 -24.02 -23.20 2.18
C ASP A 348 -24.43 -24.48 2.95
N MET A 349 -24.08 -24.59 4.24
CA MET A 349 -24.44 -25.71 5.13
C MET A 349 -25.66 -25.45 6.02
N LEU A 350 -26.19 -24.23 6.06
CA LEU A 350 -27.39 -23.81 6.80
C LEU A 350 -28.57 -23.62 5.83
#